data_AF-A0A6C0LEV5-F1
#
_entry.id   AF-A0A6C0LEV5-F1
#
_cell.length_a   1.000
_cell.length_b   1.000
_cell.length_c   1.000
_cell.angle_alpha   90.00
_cell.angle_beta   90.00
_cell.angle_gamma   90.00
#
_symmetry.space_group_name_H-M   'P 1'
#
loop_
_entity.id
_entity.type
_entity.pdbx_description
1 polymer ?
#
loop_
_entity_poly.entity_id
_entity_poly.type
_entity_poly.pdbx_seq_one_letter_code
_entity_poly.pdbx_strand_id
1 'polypeptide(L)'
;MDITQHFAYFNDLNLDLQTLILSKIRNPINKDLEADIIDYKDVRETIIAEYEKKGYDYDIEGMFYIYYQIENDLIRFFNDDVATNDLITENNISKLERILSIKNKLEKNKDNVITSLMNGNDNLNVISRINILIGAMTCEERRQFLKLFPA
;
A
#
# COMPACT_ATOMS: atom_id res chain seq x y z
N MET A 1 -10.10 -1.80 -19.57
CA MET A 1 -10.93 -2.46 -20.61
C MET A 1 -11.02 -1.51 -21.78
N ASP A 2 -10.53 -1.90 -22.94
CA ASP A 2 -10.70 -1.12 -24.17
C ASP A 2 -12.12 -1.32 -24.69
N ILE A 3 -13.01 -0.38 -24.35
CA ILE A 3 -14.44 -0.46 -24.67
C ILE A 3 -14.70 -0.30 -26.18
N THR A 4 -13.75 0.25 -26.94
CA THR A 4 -13.90 0.47 -28.39
C THR A 4 -14.01 -0.84 -29.16
N GLN A 5 -13.49 -1.94 -28.61
CA GLN A 5 -13.65 -3.29 -29.16
C GLN A 5 -15.07 -3.85 -29.05
N HIS A 6 -15.89 -3.28 -28.15
CA HIS A 6 -17.27 -3.69 -27.93
C HIS A 6 -18.28 -2.62 -28.39
N PHE A 7 -17.81 -1.37 -28.60
CA PHE A 7 -18.59 -0.24 -29.09
C PHE A 7 -17.77 0.52 -30.15
N ALA A 8 -17.94 0.12 -31.41
CA ALA A 8 -17.16 0.58 -32.56
C ALA A 8 -17.13 2.11 -32.76
N TYR A 9 -18.14 2.83 -32.23
CA TYR A 9 -18.29 4.28 -32.38
C TYR A 9 -18.20 5.04 -31.05
N PHE A 10 -17.71 4.40 -29.97
CA PHE A 10 -17.68 5.03 -28.65
C PHE A 10 -16.93 6.37 -28.66
N ASN A 11 -15.78 6.42 -29.35
CA ASN A 11 -14.96 7.63 -29.44
C ASN A 11 -15.60 8.73 -30.30
N ASP A 12 -16.58 8.39 -31.14
CA ASP A 12 -17.28 9.33 -32.02
C ASP A 12 -18.50 9.97 -31.34
N LEU A 13 -18.87 9.49 -30.14
CA LEU A 13 -19.97 10.06 -29.37
C LEU A 13 -19.54 11.36 -28.69
N ASN A 14 -20.50 12.25 -28.44
CA ASN A 14 -20.27 13.40 -27.58
C ASN A 14 -19.88 12.96 -26.16
N LEU A 15 -19.08 13.80 -25.47
CA LEU A 15 -18.49 13.47 -24.16
C LEU A 15 -19.54 13.11 -23.08
N ASP A 16 -20.70 13.74 -23.12
CA ASP A 16 -21.84 13.46 -22.24
C ASP A 16 -22.38 12.04 -22.43
N LEU A 17 -22.56 11.60 -23.68
CA LEU A 17 -22.99 10.24 -24.02
C LEU A 17 -21.91 9.21 -23.69
N GLN A 18 -20.64 9.50 -23.95
CA GLN A 18 -19.52 8.65 -23.54
C GLN A 18 -19.53 8.45 -22.02
N THR A 19 -19.71 9.54 -21.26
CA THR A 19 -19.76 9.53 -19.79
C THR A 19 -20.96 8.73 -19.29
N LEU A 20 -22.15 8.91 -19.88
CA LEU A 20 -23.34 8.17 -19.54
C LEU A 20 -23.15 6.66 -19.77
N ILE A 21 -22.63 6.27 -20.93
CA ILE A 21 -22.38 4.87 -21.27
C ILE A 21 -21.36 4.25 -20.30
N LEU A 22 -20.24 4.94 -20.04
CA LEU A 22 -19.26 4.47 -19.07
C LEU A 22 -19.86 4.32 -17.67
N SER A 23 -20.76 5.23 -17.24
CA SER A 23 -21.42 5.13 -15.94
C SER A 23 -22.35 3.92 -15.79
N LYS A 24 -22.79 3.33 -16.90
CA LYS A 24 -23.65 2.13 -16.93
C LYS A 24 -22.87 0.83 -17.04
N ILE A 25 -21.63 0.88 -17.54
CA ILE A 25 -20.81 -0.31 -17.83
C ILE A 25 -19.70 -0.46 -16.79
N ARG A 26 -19.10 0.66 -16.38
CA ARG A 26 -18.29 0.67 -15.16
C ARG A 26 -19.29 0.52 -14.03
N ASN A 27 -19.28 -0.64 -13.38
CA ASN A 27 -19.87 -0.72 -12.05
C ASN A 27 -19.28 0.44 -11.24
N PRO A 28 -20.10 1.35 -10.70
CA PRO A 28 -19.57 2.43 -9.90
C PRO A 28 -18.70 1.81 -8.82
N ILE A 29 -17.43 2.20 -8.79
CA ILE A 29 -16.52 1.80 -7.72
C ILE A 29 -17.21 2.25 -6.44
N ASN A 30 -17.26 1.36 -5.45
CA ASN A 30 -17.78 1.72 -4.15
C ASN A 30 -17.06 3.01 -3.69
N LYS A 31 -17.80 4.04 -3.28
CA LYS A 31 -17.22 5.35 -2.95
C LYS A 31 -16.16 5.26 -1.85
N ASP A 32 -16.30 4.32 -0.93
CA ASP A 32 -15.33 4.07 0.13
C ASP A 32 -14.05 3.44 -0.44
N LEU A 33 -14.17 2.54 -1.42
CA LEU A 33 -13.03 1.97 -2.14
C LEU A 33 -12.33 3.02 -3.01
N GLU A 34 -13.08 3.90 -3.67
CA GLU A 34 -12.52 5.01 -4.44
C GLU A 34 -11.74 5.97 -3.53
N ALA A 35 -12.32 6.35 -2.39
CA ALA A 35 -11.66 7.17 -1.39
C ALA A 35 -10.40 6.51 -0.82
N ASP A 36 -10.44 5.21 -0.52
CA ASP A 36 -9.28 4.46 -0.02
C ASP A 36 -8.13 4.41 -1.05
N ILE A 37 -8.45 4.22 -2.34
CA ILE A 37 -7.44 4.20 -3.40
C ILE A 37 -6.76 5.56 -3.57
N ILE A 38 -7.53 6.65 -3.49
CA ILE A 38 -7.00 8.02 -3.57
C ILE A 38 -6.10 8.28 -2.35
N ASP A 39 -6.61 7.99 -1.14
CA ASP A 39 -5.87 8.15 0.11
C ASP A 39 -4.56 7.35 0.14
N TYR A 40 -4.57 6.10 -0.34
CA TYR A 40 -3.35 5.29 -0.49
C TYR A 40 -2.27 6.00 -1.33
N LYS A 41 -2.65 6.58 -2.46
CA LYS A 41 -1.70 7.25 -3.38
C LYS A 41 -1.11 8.48 -2.71
N ASP A 42 -1.98 9.34 -2.17
CA ASP A 42 -1.59 10.60 -1.53
C ASP A 42 -0.68 10.35 -0.31
N VAL A 43 -1.04 9.37 0.53
CA VAL A 43 -0.25 8.99 1.71
C VAL A 43 1.11 8.44 1.31
N ARG A 44 1.17 7.55 0.31
CA ARG A 44 2.44 6.96 -0.14
C ARG A 44 3.41 8.04 -0.61
N GLU A 45 2.94 8.99 -1.41
CA GLU A 45 3.74 10.10 -1.89
C GLU A 45 4.18 11.02 -0.74
N THR A 46 3.27 11.29 0.20
CA THR A 46 3.57 12.08 1.40
C THR A 46 4.65 11.42 2.26
N ILE A 47 4.55 10.12 2.54
CA ILE A 47 5.56 9.37 3.31
C ILE A 47 6.92 9.54 2.66
N ILE A 48 7.05 9.27 1.35
CA ILE A 48 8.32 9.39 0.64
C ILE A 48 8.88 10.81 0.78
N ALA A 49 8.06 11.84 0.55
CA ALA A 49 8.47 13.23 0.66
C ALA A 49 8.92 13.61 2.09
N GLU A 50 8.25 13.14 3.14
CA GLU A 50 8.66 13.41 4.52
C GLU A 50 10.00 12.79 4.88
N TYR A 51 10.31 11.59 4.39
CA TYR A 51 11.64 11.01 4.58
C TYR A 51 12.71 11.72 3.75
N GLU A 52 12.40 12.15 2.53
CA GLU A 52 13.33 12.94 1.70
C GLU A 52 13.73 14.26 2.38
N LYS A 53 12.81 14.91 3.11
CA LYS A 53 13.10 16.14 3.88
C LYS A 53 14.12 15.95 5.01
N LYS A 54 14.17 14.77 5.62
CA LYS A 54 15.13 14.46 6.70
C LYS A 54 16.57 14.41 6.20
N GLY A 55 16.77 14.48 4.89
CA GLY A 55 18.07 14.44 4.25
C GLY A 55 18.59 13.02 4.08
N TYR A 56 19.65 12.93 3.31
CA TYR A 56 20.34 11.68 2.99
C TYR A 56 21.45 11.52 4.03
N ASP A 57 21.14 10.96 5.20
CA ASP A 57 22.21 10.67 6.19
C ASP A 57 22.89 9.36 5.77
N TYR A 58 24.19 9.45 5.50
CA TYR A 58 25.00 8.34 5.02
C TYR A 58 25.47 7.50 6.21
N ASP A 59 25.32 6.19 6.14
CA ASP A 59 25.99 5.30 7.09
C ASP A 59 27.51 5.26 6.84
N ILE A 60 28.24 4.54 7.70
CA ILE A 60 29.70 4.40 7.67
C ILE A 60 30.18 3.68 6.38
N GLU A 61 29.28 2.99 5.67
CA GLU A 61 29.54 2.23 4.43
C GLU A 61 29.07 2.96 3.16
N GLY A 62 28.51 4.17 3.29
CA GLY A 62 28.05 4.99 2.17
C GLY A 62 26.76 4.49 1.50
N MET A 63 26.01 3.57 2.13
CA MET A 63 24.78 3.00 1.59
C MET A 63 23.56 3.82 2.02
N PHE A 64 23.09 4.67 1.10
CA PHE A 64 21.85 5.41 1.24
C PHE A 64 20.63 4.51 1.04
N TYR A 65 19.75 4.38 2.04
CA TYR A 65 18.52 3.61 1.87
C TYR A 65 17.33 4.18 2.68
N ILE A 66 16.89 5.38 2.31
CA ILE A 66 15.56 5.93 2.64
C ILE A 66 14.46 4.87 2.66
N TYR A 67 14.42 4.01 1.64
CA TYR A 67 13.39 2.98 1.52
C TYR A 67 13.50 1.90 2.60
N TYR A 68 14.70 1.51 3.06
CA TYR A 68 14.80 0.59 4.20
C TYR A 68 14.33 1.25 5.50
N GLN A 69 14.58 2.55 5.68
CA GLN A 69 14.09 3.26 6.85
C GLN A 69 12.55 3.35 6.85
N ILE A 70 11.96 3.73 5.71
CA ILE A 70 10.51 3.73 5.51
C ILE A 70 9.93 2.35 5.82
N GLU A 71 10.53 1.30 5.24
CA GLU A 71 10.11 -0.07 5.44
C GLU A 71 10.17 -0.49 6.91
N ASN A 72 11.27 -0.19 7.60
CA ASN A 72 11.45 -0.55 9.00
C ASN A 72 10.42 0.15 9.91
N ASP A 73 10.22 1.45 9.71
CA ASP A 73 9.24 2.22 10.48
C ASP A 73 7.81 1.76 10.20
N LEU A 74 7.49 1.43 8.94
CA LEU A 74 6.21 0.82 8.58
C LEU A 74 6.04 -0.54 9.24
N ILE A 75 7.02 -1.43 9.17
CA ILE A 75 6.98 -2.76 9.82
C ILE A 75 6.71 -2.60 11.32
N ARG A 76 7.43 -1.68 11.98
CA ARG A 76 7.28 -1.39 13.40
C ARG A 76 5.88 -0.88 13.74
N PHE A 77 5.38 0.12 13.02
CA PHE A 77 4.02 0.64 13.19
C PHE A 77 2.95 -0.43 12.94
N PHE A 78 3.14 -1.22 11.88
CA PHE A 78 2.20 -2.25 11.46
C PHE A 78 2.10 -3.38 12.49
N ASN A 79 3.21 -3.69 13.17
CA ASN A 79 3.33 -4.69 14.24
C ASN A 79 3.15 -4.12 15.66
N ASP A 80 2.38 -3.04 15.81
CA ASP A 80 2.01 -2.44 17.09
C ASP A 80 3.19 -2.02 17.98
N ASP A 81 4.26 -1.52 17.35
CA ASP A 81 5.51 -1.13 18.01
C ASP A 81 6.29 -2.30 18.66
N VAL A 82 5.92 -3.55 18.35
CA VAL A 82 6.62 -4.76 18.80
C VAL A 82 7.64 -5.18 17.76
N ALA A 83 8.85 -5.55 18.20
CA ALA A 83 9.87 -6.07 17.29
C ALA A 83 9.42 -7.43 16.71
N THR A 84 9.50 -7.58 15.38
CA THR A 84 9.05 -8.80 14.68
C THR A 84 9.85 -10.05 15.05
N ASN A 85 11.10 -9.88 15.50
CA ASN A 85 11.93 -10.96 16.05
C ASN A 85 11.41 -11.50 17.39
N ASP A 86 10.68 -10.68 18.15
CA ASP A 86 10.15 -11.06 19.46
C ASP A 86 8.74 -11.65 19.31
N LEU A 87 7.89 -10.96 18.54
CA LEU A 87 6.50 -11.37 18.33
C LEU A 87 5.93 -10.71 17.07
N ILE A 88 5.17 -11.48 16.29
CA ILE A 88 4.31 -10.97 15.23
C ILE A 88 2.88 -10.93 15.77
N THR A 89 2.30 -9.73 15.85
CA THR A 89 1.01 -9.53 16.53
C THR A 89 -0.17 -10.07 15.72
N GLU A 90 -1.25 -10.46 16.38
CA GLU A 90 -2.47 -10.86 15.67
C GLU A 90 -3.08 -9.70 14.86
N ASN A 91 -2.94 -8.47 15.36
CA ASN A 91 -3.38 -7.28 14.65
C ASN A 91 -2.64 -7.11 13.32
N ASN A 92 -1.32 -7.32 13.30
CA ASN A 92 -0.53 -7.35 12.07
C ASN A 92 -1.09 -8.34 11.05
N ILE A 93 -1.32 -9.59 11.48
CA ILE A 93 -1.87 -10.64 10.61
C ILE A 93 -3.24 -10.21 10.07
N SER A 94 -4.11 -9.66 10.92
CA SER A 94 -5.44 -9.19 10.53
C SER A 94 -5.38 -8.06 9.48
N LYS A 95 -4.40 -7.17 9.57
CA LYS A 95 -4.17 -6.09 8.60
C LYS A 95 -3.74 -6.68 7.25
N LEU A 96 -2.81 -7.65 7.24
CA LEU A 96 -2.37 -8.33 6.01
C LEU A 96 -3.52 -9.05 5.28
N GLU A 97 -4.45 -9.66 6.02
CA GLU A 97 -5.61 -10.36 5.46
C GLU A 97 -6.63 -9.44 4.75
N ARG A 98 -6.51 -8.11 4.91
CA ARG A 98 -7.34 -7.15 4.16
C ARG A 98 -7.03 -7.16 2.67
N ILE A 99 -5.80 -7.53 2.30
CA ILE A 99 -5.41 -7.73 0.90
C ILE A 99 -5.78 -9.17 0.50
N LEU A 100 -6.80 -9.32 -0.35
CA LEU A 100 -7.35 -10.62 -0.74
C LEU A 100 -6.28 -11.61 -1.25
N SER A 101 -5.31 -11.14 -2.05
CA SER A 101 -4.25 -11.98 -2.59
C SER A 101 -3.28 -12.48 -1.50
N ILE A 102 -3.11 -11.73 -0.42
CA ILE A 102 -2.29 -12.12 0.73
C ILE A 102 -3.09 -13.05 1.64
N LYS A 103 -4.36 -12.74 1.91
CA LYS A 103 -5.28 -13.63 2.65
C LYS A 103 -5.27 -15.05 2.07
N ASN A 104 -5.46 -15.18 0.76
CA ASN A 104 -5.45 -16.48 0.07
C ASN A 104 -4.10 -17.21 0.18
N LYS A 105 -2.99 -16.50 0.36
CA LYS A 105 -1.66 -17.10 0.59
C LYS A 105 -1.48 -17.51 2.05
N LEU A 106 -1.94 -16.69 2.99
CA LEU A 106 -1.92 -16.98 4.43
C LEU A 106 -2.70 -18.27 4.75
N GLU A 107 -3.86 -18.47 4.13
CA GLU A 107 -4.66 -19.69 4.28
C GLU A 107 -3.91 -20.96 3.85
N LYS A 108 -2.94 -20.84 2.92
CA LYS A 108 -2.15 -21.98 2.41
C LYS A 108 -0.85 -22.21 3.17
N ASN A 109 -0.16 -21.14 3.55
CA ASN A 109 1.14 -21.21 4.20
C ASN A 109 1.40 -19.95 5.04
N LYS A 110 0.71 -19.86 6.18
CA LYS A 110 0.70 -18.71 7.07
C LYS A 110 2.11 -18.26 7.47
N ASP A 111 2.90 -19.15 8.04
CA ASP A 111 4.19 -18.83 8.64
C ASP A 111 5.20 -18.31 7.61
N ASN A 112 5.26 -18.94 6.43
CA ASN A 112 6.19 -18.51 5.38
C ASN A 112 5.80 -17.15 4.80
N VAL A 113 4.51 -16.90 4.60
CA VAL A 113 4.01 -15.62 4.06
C VAL A 113 4.26 -14.50 5.04
N ILE A 114 3.99 -14.71 6.32
CA ILE A 114 4.27 -13.76 7.39
C ILE A 114 5.77 -13.46 7.47
N THR A 115 6.60 -14.51 7.52
CA THR A 115 8.06 -14.38 7.60
C THR A 115 8.60 -13.56 6.43
N SER A 116 8.11 -13.80 5.20
CA SER A 116 8.53 -13.04 4.02
C SER A 116 8.07 -11.57 4.10
N LEU A 117 6.82 -11.32 4.50
CA LEU A 117 6.31 -9.96 4.53
C LEU A 117 6.90 -9.12 5.67
N MET A 118 7.24 -9.74 6.80
CA MET A 118 7.59 -9.02 8.03
C MET A 118 9.08 -9.04 8.38
N ASN A 119 9.91 -9.89 7.75
CA ASN A 119 11.35 -9.94 8.00
C ASN A 119 12.11 -9.48 6.75
N GLY A 120 12.95 -8.46 6.88
CA GLY A 120 13.68 -7.83 5.75
C GLY A 120 14.79 -8.67 5.09
N ASN A 121 14.90 -9.97 5.39
CA ASN A 121 15.96 -10.87 4.93
C ASN A 121 15.56 -11.79 3.76
N ASP A 122 14.37 -11.62 3.21
CA ASP A 122 13.83 -12.38 2.09
C ASP A 122 13.97 -11.61 0.75
N ASN A 123 13.69 -12.29 -0.36
CA ASN A 123 13.86 -11.74 -1.71
C ASN A 123 12.79 -10.71 -2.11
N LEU A 124 11.91 -10.27 -1.21
CA LEU A 124 10.89 -9.29 -1.54
C LEU A 124 11.53 -7.90 -1.69
N ASN A 125 11.25 -7.25 -2.81
CA ASN A 125 11.72 -5.90 -3.04
C ASN A 125 11.13 -4.93 -2.01
N VAL A 126 11.97 -4.07 -1.44
CA VAL A 126 11.61 -3.07 -0.40
C VAL A 126 10.41 -2.21 -0.82
N ILE A 127 10.40 -1.71 -2.06
CA ILE A 127 9.31 -0.87 -2.56
C ILE A 127 8.00 -1.67 -2.62
N SER A 128 8.07 -2.95 -3.02
CA SER A 128 6.91 -3.83 -3.01
C SER A 128 6.37 -4.02 -1.59
N ARG A 129 7.25 -4.20 -0.59
CA ARG A 129 6.83 -4.32 0.81
C ARG A 129 6.17 -3.04 1.32
N ILE A 130 6.79 -1.88 1.09
CA ILE A 130 6.21 -0.57 1.43
C ILE A 130 4.79 -0.43 0.86
N ASN A 131 4.61 -0.72 -0.43
CA ASN A 131 3.31 -0.62 -1.09
C ASN A 131 2.28 -1.57 -0.47
N ILE A 132 2.69 -2.81 -0.12
CA ILE A 132 1.81 -3.78 0.55
C ILE A 132 1.40 -3.28 1.93
N LEU A 133 2.35 -2.81 2.75
CA LEU A 133 2.08 -2.34 4.11
C LEU A 133 1.14 -1.12 4.09
N ILE A 134 1.39 -0.14 3.22
CA ILE A 134 0.51 1.04 3.08
C ILE A 134 -0.87 0.63 2.55
N GLY A 135 -0.92 -0.28 1.58
CA GLY A 135 -2.17 -0.77 1.01
C GLY A 135 -3.02 -1.60 1.98
N ALA A 136 -2.39 -2.26 2.97
CA ALA A 136 -3.09 -3.02 4.00
C ALA A 136 -3.64 -2.14 5.14
N MET A 137 -3.13 -0.93 5.30
CA MET A 137 -3.66 0.06 6.26
C MET A 137 -4.97 0.66 5.76
N THR A 138 -5.86 0.99 6.69
CA THR A 138 -7.02 1.86 6.48
C THR A 138 -6.58 3.32 6.37
N CYS A 139 -7.45 4.20 5.85
CA CYS A 139 -7.21 5.65 5.87
C CYS A 139 -6.86 6.18 7.27
N GLU A 140 -7.49 5.66 8.32
CA GLU A 140 -7.22 6.12 9.68
C GLU A 140 -5.83 5.69 10.18
N GLU A 141 -5.44 4.44 9.95
CA GLU A 141 -4.10 3.96 10.31
C GLU A 141 -3.02 4.70 9.51
N ARG A 142 -3.25 5.00 8.23
CA ARG A 142 -2.35 5.83 7.42
C ARG A 142 -2.20 7.24 8.00
N ARG A 143 -3.30 7.88 8.41
CA ARG A 143 -3.25 9.18 9.12
C ARG A 143 -2.51 9.10 10.44
N GLN A 144 -2.64 8.00 11.18
CA GLN A 144 -1.90 7.78 12.42
C GLN A 144 -0.40 7.63 12.17
N PHE A 145 -0.01 6.90 11.12
CA PHE A 145 1.39 6.79 10.71
C PHE A 145 1.98 8.15 10.35
N LEU A 146 1.25 8.97 9.59
CA LEU A 146 1.73 10.31 9.21
C LEU A 146 1.93 11.26 10.40
N LYS A 147 1.28 11.03 11.55
CA LYS A 147 1.52 11.82 12.77
C LYS A 147 2.89 11.55 13.41
N LEU A 148 3.61 10.51 12.96
CA LEU A 148 4.98 10.24 13.40
C LEU A 148 5.99 11.23 12.80
N PHE A 149 5.61 11.98 11.77
CA PHE A 149 6.42 13.06 11.21
C PHE A 149 6.00 14.38 11.89
N PRO A 150 6.93 15.11 12.53
CA PRO A 150 6.62 16.43 13.05
C PRO A 150 6.24 17.39 11.91
N ALA A 151 5.23 18.23 12.15
CA ALA A 151 4.78 19.27 11.23
C ALA A 151 5.76 20.44 11.14
#